data_AF-A0A6B3LPD1-F1
#
_entry.id   AF-A0A6B3LPD1-F1
#
_cell.length_a   1.000
_cell.length_b   1.000
_cell.length_c   1.000
_cell.angle_alpha   90.00
_cell.angle_beta   90.00
_cell.angle_gamma   90.00
#
_symmetry.space_group_name_H-M   'P 1'
#
loop_
_entity.id
_entity.type
_entity.pdbx_description
1 polymer ?
#
loop_
_entity_poly.entity_id
_entity_poly.type
_entity_poly.pdbx_seq_one_letter_code
_entity_poly.pdbx_strand_id
1 'polypeptide(L)'
;MFNEKFRMPVIKLGNPFLPSPDEVSEFLGLPVSPREKIKWLNASVVKSKLPTDRTLDNISKDGIRWTSIRQFAWQLAKVFVRKGLTFNVSHSDSGIHKADLSFWWSHTLKGVQQGLSSTSSELNIGLLVSYIDRRCAAYQRQLAFMLDAPDINENNQNELISGYYLPVLDFTLLSEQEKTLVKNWLKSPSEFASQETEQAMLCFYHDFWLSLMSVIDAMFLEDWDKHYEEYTPSVYAQQYGVFGLVFNREERTFLGKFFGLIKEQTNQTYAQLSEYVALPFSEHERNGLLKRDVQQARFKEWRSGKSLPSVEALSTFFANMDAGRQGVDLLIYALFMRALDKVGSSFLPDIYTTSRYQRYFQHYAP
;
A
#
# COMPACT_ATOMS: atom_id res chain seq x y z
N MET A 1 35.98 1.07 13.69
CA MET A 1 34.57 0.75 13.36
C MET A 1 33.59 0.71 14.55
N PHE A 2 33.99 0.54 15.83
CA PHE A 2 33.03 0.39 16.96
C PHE A 2 32.19 1.62 17.38
N ASN A 3 32.39 2.80 16.76
CA ASN A 3 31.69 4.04 17.12
C ASN A 3 30.76 4.58 16.02
N GLU A 4 30.66 3.92 14.87
CA GLU A 4 29.75 4.36 13.82
C GLU A 4 28.29 4.15 14.25
N LYS A 5 27.52 5.24 14.17
CA LYS A 5 26.08 5.21 14.33
C LYS A 5 25.48 4.94 12.96
N PHE A 6 24.69 3.87 12.83
CA PHE A 6 23.91 3.67 11.63
C PHE A 6 22.59 4.44 11.74
N ARG A 7 22.10 4.93 10.60
CA ARG A 7 20.85 5.66 10.47
C ARG A 7 19.97 4.97 9.44
N MET A 8 18.67 4.93 9.71
CA MET A 8 17.68 4.50 8.74
C MET A 8 16.61 5.58 8.66
N PRO A 9 16.67 6.48 7.66
CA PRO A 9 15.67 7.52 7.50
C PRO A 9 14.32 6.91 7.09
N VAL A 10 13.24 7.64 7.38
CA VAL A 10 11.95 7.41 6.74
C VAL A 10 11.98 8.10 5.38
N ILE A 11 11.66 7.37 4.32
CA ILE A 11 11.67 7.91 2.95
C ILE A 11 10.26 8.39 2.62
N LYS A 12 10.04 9.69 2.48
CA LYS A 12 8.78 10.25 1.99
C LYS A 12 9.10 11.42 1.09
N LEU A 13 8.90 11.25 -0.21
CA LEU A 13 9.26 12.26 -1.20
C LEU A 13 8.06 13.08 -1.66
N GLY A 14 6.84 12.56 -1.46
CA GLY A 14 5.62 13.17 -1.97
C GLY A 14 5.49 13.09 -3.49
N ASN A 15 6.15 12.12 -4.14
CA ASN A 15 6.07 11.97 -5.59
C ASN A 15 4.83 11.15 -5.98
N PRO A 16 3.78 11.75 -6.58
CA PRO A 16 2.58 11.01 -6.99
C PRO A 16 2.83 9.97 -8.09
N PHE A 17 3.86 10.15 -8.92
CA PHE A 17 4.15 9.22 -10.03
C PHE A 17 4.73 7.90 -9.53
N LEU A 18 5.59 7.97 -8.51
CA LEU A 18 6.22 6.82 -7.86
C LEU A 18 6.36 7.16 -6.37
N PRO A 19 5.38 6.82 -5.54
CA PRO A 19 5.52 6.88 -4.09
C PRO A 19 6.62 5.92 -3.63
N SER A 20 7.30 6.28 -2.55
CA SER A 20 8.25 5.38 -1.89
C SER A 20 7.55 4.19 -1.22
N PRO A 21 8.28 3.09 -0.93
CA PRO A 21 7.72 1.98 -0.16
C PRO A 21 7.15 2.38 1.22
N ASP A 22 7.73 3.41 1.83
CA ASP A 22 7.30 3.97 3.11
C ASP A 22 5.99 4.75 2.98
N GLU A 23 5.76 5.45 1.87
CA GLU A 23 4.49 6.12 1.55
C GLU A 23 3.39 5.10 1.24
N VAL A 24 3.71 4.02 0.53
CA VAL A 24 2.78 2.88 0.34
C VAL A 24 2.44 2.21 1.67
N SER A 25 3.44 2.00 2.53
CA SER A 25 3.21 1.46 3.87
C SER A 25 2.32 2.38 4.70
N GLU A 26 2.57 3.69 4.67
CA GLU A 26 1.75 4.68 5.38
C GLU A 26 0.30 4.69 4.91
N PHE A 27 0.11 4.68 3.59
CA PHE A 27 -1.21 4.67 2.95
C PHE A 27 -2.02 3.47 3.44
N LEU A 28 -1.43 2.27 3.43
CA LEU A 28 -2.06 1.03 3.90
C LEU A 28 -2.17 0.95 5.44
N GLY A 29 -1.60 1.90 6.18
CA GLY A 29 -1.58 1.91 7.64
C GLY A 29 -0.61 0.91 8.27
N LEU A 30 0.41 0.51 7.51
CA LEU A 30 1.50 -0.36 7.95
C LEU A 30 2.63 0.45 8.62
N PRO A 31 3.51 -0.21 9.40
CA PRO A 31 4.66 0.43 10.03
C PRO A 31 5.57 1.19 9.05
N VAL A 32 5.77 2.48 9.29
CA VAL A 32 6.62 3.34 8.43
C VAL A 32 7.98 3.56 9.08
N SER A 33 7.99 3.93 10.36
CA SER A 33 9.23 4.27 11.03
C SER A 33 10.09 3.03 11.31
N PRO A 34 11.43 3.16 11.33
CA PRO A 34 12.33 2.12 11.79
C PRO A 34 11.90 1.46 13.11
N ARG A 35 11.46 2.27 14.07
CA ARG A 35 11.01 1.80 15.38
C ARG A 35 9.79 0.90 15.25
N GLU A 36 8.76 1.33 14.53
CA GLU A 36 7.54 0.55 14.35
C GLU A 36 7.83 -0.73 13.57
N LYS A 37 8.65 -0.67 12.51
CA LYS A 37 9.06 -1.84 11.73
C LYS A 37 9.82 -2.86 12.60
N ILE A 38 10.76 -2.41 13.43
CA ILE A 38 11.49 -3.27 14.37
C ILE A 38 10.54 -3.89 15.40
N LYS A 39 9.62 -3.10 15.98
CA LYS A 39 8.62 -3.60 16.93
C LYS A 39 7.73 -4.66 16.30
N TRP A 40 7.23 -4.39 15.10
CA TRP A 40 6.39 -5.30 14.34
C TRP A 40 7.14 -6.60 14.00
N LEU A 41 8.36 -6.52 13.45
CA LEU A 41 9.20 -7.69 13.19
C LEU A 41 9.51 -8.48 14.47
N ASN A 42 9.71 -7.80 15.60
CA ASN A 42 9.97 -8.48 16.86
C ASN A 42 8.72 -9.20 17.40
N ALA A 43 7.55 -8.59 17.30
CA ALA A 43 6.29 -9.20 17.72
C ALA A 43 5.94 -10.42 16.85
N SER A 44 6.10 -10.29 15.53
CA SER A 44 5.65 -11.29 14.56
C SER A 44 6.67 -12.40 14.29
N VAL A 45 7.97 -12.09 14.35
CA VAL A 45 9.02 -12.98 13.82
C VAL A 45 10.10 -13.30 14.85
N VAL A 46 10.77 -12.29 15.40
CA VAL A 46 12.04 -12.49 16.13
C VAL A 46 11.83 -12.87 17.60
N LYS A 47 10.80 -12.30 18.26
CA LYS A 47 10.46 -12.53 19.67
C LYS A 47 11.64 -12.38 20.63
N SER A 48 12.44 -11.33 20.43
CA SER A 48 13.64 -11.03 21.23
C SER A 48 13.48 -9.80 22.12
N LYS A 49 14.45 -9.58 23.01
CA LYS A 49 14.54 -8.34 23.79
C LYS A 49 14.93 -7.18 22.87
N LEU A 50 14.08 -6.16 22.83
CA LEU A 50 14.35 -4.93 22.09
C LEU A 50 15.10 -3.89 22.94
N PRO A 51 15.82 -2.96 22.30
CA PRO A 51 16.26 -1.72 22.93
C PRO A 51 15.07 -0.91 23.44
N THR A 52 15.35 0.06 24.32
CA THR A 52 14.32 0.99 24.79
C THR A 52 13.76 1.83 23.65
N ASP A 53 12.52 2.29 23.79
CA ASP A 53 11.87 3.15 22.79
C ASP A 53 12.69 4.40 22.46
N ARG A 54 13.26 5.04 23.48
CA ARG A 54 14.18 6.18 23.32
C ARG A 54 15.40 5.84 22.45
N THR A 55 15.90 4.61 22.53
CA THR A 55 17.01 4.16 21.68
C THR A 55 16.53 3.97 20.25
N LEU A 56 15.39 3.30 20.04
CA LEU A 56 14.84 3.07 18.70
C LEU A 56 14.44 4.37 17.99
N ASP A 57 13.97 5.38 18.72
CA ASP A 57 13.64 6.71 18.18
C ASP A 57 14.87 7.41 17.57
N ASN A 58 16.07 7.09 18.03
CA ASN A 58 17.29 7.68 17.49
C ASN A 58 17.70 7.08 16.14
N ILE A 59 17.15 5.95 15.71
CA ILE A 59 17.54 5.30 14.44
C ILE A 59 17.34 6.22 13.23
N SER A 60 16.22 6.95 13.20
CA SER A 60 15.91 7.88 12.11
C SER A 60 16.46 9.29 12.32
N LYS A 61 16.91 9.65 13.53
CA LYS A 61 17.43 10.97 13.89
C LYS A 61 18.96 11.00 13.92
N ASP A 62 19.53 10.68 15.08
CA ASP A 62 20.98 10.79 15.33
C ASP A 62 21.75 9.53 14.92
N GLY A 63 21.03 8.44 14.66
CA GLY A 63 21.53 7.09 14.50
C GLY A 63 21.75 6.38 15.82
N ILE A 64 21.89 5.05 15.75
CA ILE A 64 22.22 4.23 16.92
C ILE A 64 23.50 3.45 16.69
N ARG A 65 24.22 3.19 17.79
CA ARG A 65 25.42 2.34 17.74
C ARG A 65 25.00 0.90 17.45
N TRP A 66 25.84 0.19 16.69
CA TRP A 66 25.62 -1.24 16.41
C TRP A 66 25.41 -2.07 17.68
N THR A 67 26.19 -1.79 18.74
CA THR A 67 26.09 -2.48 20.03
C THR A 67 24.69 -2.41 20.65
N SER A 68 23.92 -1.36 20.39
CA SER A 68 22.56 -1.18 20.90
C SER A 68 21.55 -2.11 20.22
N ILE A 69 21.70 -2.43 18.93
CA ILE A 69 20.73 -3.25 18.18
C ILE A 69 21.23 -4.67 17.90
N ARG A 70 22.53 -4.93 18.11
CA ARG A 70 23.24 -6.14 17.69
C ARG A 70 22.49 -7.42 18.05
N GLN A 71 21.92 -7.51 19.26
CA GLN A 71 21.19 -8.70 19.69
C GLN A 71 19.96 -8.96 18.81
N PHE A 72 19.12 -7.94 18.59
CA PHE A 72 17.95 -8.03 17.71
C PHE A 72 18.38 -8.37 16.28
N ALA A 73 19.38 -7.66 15.74
CA ALA A 73 19.85 -7.87 14.37
C ALA A 73 20.41 -9.29 14.14
N TRP A 74 21.14 -9.86 15.09
CA TRP A 74 21.60 -11.25 15.00
C TRP A 74 20.46 -12.26 15.05
N GLN A 75 19.45 -12.03 15.89
CA GLN A 75 18.29 -12.92 15.94
C GLN A 75 17.47 -12.83 14.66
N LEU A 76 17.30 -11.62 14.11
CA LEU A 76 16.68 -11.41 12.82
C LEU A 76 17.44 -12.13 11.71
N ALA A 77 18.77 -11.98 11.65
CA ALA A 77 19.63 -12.68 10.69
C ALA A 77 19.50 -14.21 10.82
N LYS A 78 19.47 -14.76 12.04
CA LYS A 78 19.25 -16.19 12.27
C LYS A 78 17.91 -16.67 11.73
N VAL A 79 16.83 -15.91 11.97
CA VAL A 79 15.51 -16.27 11.44
C VAL A 79 15.52 -16.27 9.91
N PHE A 80 16.12 -15.24 9.31
CA PHE A 80 16.20 -15.12 7.87
C PHE A 80 17.06 -16.21 7.23
N VAL A 81 18.22 -16.54 7.80
CA VAL A 81 19.05 -17.67 7.34
C VAL A 81 18.28 -18.99 7.45
N ARG A 82 17.55 -19.24 8.54
CA ARG A 82 16.71 -20.44 8.68
C ARG A 82 15.59 -20.51 7.65
N LYS A 83 15.10 -19.37 7.18
CA LYS A 83 14.12 -19.25 6.10
C LYS A 83 14.75 -19.29 4.70
N GLY A 84 16.05 -19.59 4.58
CA GLY A 84 16.76 -19.63 3.30
C GLY A 84 17.00 -18.26 2.66
N LEU A 85 16.86 -17.17 3.43
CA LEU A 85 17.02 -15.82 2.90
C LEU A 85 18.50 -15.42 2.89
N THR A 86 19.06 -15.27 1.70
CA THR A 86 20.42 -14.74 1.50
C THR A 86 20.37 -13.24 1.22
N PHE A 87 20.97 -12.44 2.11
CA PHE A 87 21.13 -11.00 1.93
C PHE A 87 22.38 -10.71 1.10
N ASN A 88 22.29 -10.90 -0.23
CA ASN A 88 23.27 -10.30 -1.13
C ASN A 88 22.87 -8.84 -1.36
N VAL A 89 23.20 -7.98 -0.40
CA VAL A 89 23.06 -6.53 -0.55
C VAL A 89 24.34 -6.01 -1.17
N SER A 90 24.33 -5.81 -2.49
CA SER A 90 25.36 -5.04 -3.16
C SER A 90 25.14 -3.56 -2.83
N HIS A 91 25.98 -3.00 -1.98
CA HIS A 91 25.98 -1.56 -1.73
C HIS A 91 26.76 -0.85 -2.83
N SER A 92 26.24 0.28 -3.33
CA SER A 92 27.01 1.16 -4.20
C SER A 92 28.08 1.88 -3.38
N ASP A 93 29.30 1.95 -3.91
CA ASP A 93 30.41 2.67 -3.26
C ASP A 93 30.15 4.19 -3.16
N SER A 94 29.27 4.73 -4.00
CA SER A 94 28.93 6.15 -4.07
C SER A 94 27.91 6.62 -3.03
N GLY A 95 27.46 5.73 -2.13
CA GLY A 95 26.31 6.01 -1.27
C GLY A 95 24.99 6.01 -2.05
N ILE A 96 23.88 5.94 -1.31
CA ILE A 96 22.52 5.88 -1.87
C ILE A 96 21.82 7.19 -1.55
N HIS A 97 21.39 7.92 -2.57
CA HIS A 97 20.62 9.14 -2.36
C HIS A 97 19.22 8.81 -1.85
N LYS A 98 18.70 9.59 -0.88
CA LYS A 98 17.38 9.34 -0.27
C LYS A 98 16.25 9.27 -1.31
N ALA A 99 16.42 9.98 -2.41
CA ALA A 99 15.44 10.05 -3.47
C ALA A 99 15.60 8.96 -4.55
N ASP A 100 16.61 8.09 -4.45
CA ASP A 100 16.73 6.95 -5.36
C ASP A 100 15.68 5.89 -5.02
N LEU A 101 14.46 6.13 -5.50
CA LEU A 101 13.31 5.25 -5.28
C LEU A 101 13.51 3.87 -5.91
N SER A 102 14.32 3.77 -6.97
CA SER A 102 14.65 2.49 -7.60
C SER A 102 15.46 1.60 -6.67
N PHE A 103 16.42 2.18 -5.95
CA PHE A 103 17.12 1.46 -4.89
C PHE A 103 16.14 0.94 -3.82
N TRP A 104 15.26 1.79 -3.29
CA TRP A 104 14.34 1.41 -2.20
C TRP A 104 13.29 0.38 -2.61
N TRP A 105 12.72 0.52 -3.80
CA TRP A 105 11.74 -0.42 -4.35
C TRP A 105 12.37 -1.78 -4.65
N SER A 106 13.56 -1.82 -5.26
CA SER A 106 14.21 -3.09 -5.57
C SER A 106 14.49 -3.93 -4.32
N HIS A 107 14.86 -3.30 -3.20
CA HIS A 107 15.06 -4.02 -1.93
C HIS A 107 13.74 -4.45 -1.29
N THR A 108 12.71 -3.62 -1.37
CA THR A 108 11.36 -3.98 -0.91
C THR A 108 10.84 -5.21 -1.66
N LEU A 109 10.90 -5.19 -3.00
CA LEU A 109 10.42 -6.29 -3.84
C LEU A 109 11.21 -7.58 -3.63
N LYS A 110 12.55 -7.49 -3.52
CA LYS A 110 13.38 -8.65 -3.15
C LYS A 110 12.94 -9.24 -1.82
N GLY A 111 12.65 -8.40 -0.82
CA GLY A 111 12.13 -8.84 0.48
C GLY A 111 10.78 -9.55 0.39
N VAL A 112 9.86 -9.01 -0.41
CA VAL A 112 8.55 -9.64 -0.68
C VAL A 112 8.71 -11.00 -1.36
N GLN A 113 9.50 -11.06 -2.45
CA GLN A 113 9.77 -12.29 -3.20
C GLN A 113 10.33 -13.38 -2.28
N GLN A 114 11.34 -13.02 -1.51
CA GLN A 114 11.99 -13.89 -0.53
C GLN A 114 11.01 -14.39 0.54
N GLY A 115 10.16 -13.49 1.07
CA GLY A 115 9.12 -13.83 2.02
C GLY A 115 8.18 -14.92 1.49
N LEU A 116 7.67 -14.75 0.27
CA LEU A 116 6.75 -15.69 -0.39
C LEU A 116 7.41 -17.03 -0.70
N SER A 117 8.64 -17.02 -1.22
CA SER A 117 9.40 -18.25 -1.49
C SER A 117 9.68 -19.05 -0.21
N SER A 118 9.84 -18.39 0.94
CA SER A 118 10.08 -19.06 2.22
C SER A 118 8.85 -19.71 2.84
N THR A 119 7.64 -19.38 2.36
CA THR A 119 6.37 -19.92 2.88
C THR A 119 5.74 -20.95 1.94
N SER A 120 6.49 -21.46 0.96
CA SER A 120 5.97 -22.30 -0.13
C SER A 120 4.78 -21.66 -0.87
N SER A 121 4.68 -20.32 -0.86
CA SER A 121 3.63 -19.61 -1.60
C SER A 121 4.04 -19.50 -3.07
N GLU A 122 3.17 -19.99 -3.95
CA GLU A 122 3.36 -19.92 -5.41
C GLU A 122 2.95 -18.57 -6.02
N LEU A 123 2.60 -17.58 -5.19
CA LEU A 123 2.13 -16.28 -5.69
C LEU A 123 3.19 -15.64 -6.58
N ASN A 124 2.86 -15.52 -7.87
CA ASN A 124 3.73 -14.93 -8.87
C ASN A 124 3.71 -13.40 -8.77
N ILE A 125 4.75 -12.83 -8.17
CA ILE A 125 4.89 -11.37 -8.09
C ILE A 125 5.56 -10.72 -9.31
N GLY A 126 5.83 -11.48 -10.37
CA GLY A 126 6.55 -10.99 -11.55
C GLY A 126 5.89 -9.77 -12.19
N LEU A 127 4.56 -9.69 -12.17
CA LEU A 127 3.82 -8.55 -12.67
C LEU A 127 4.05 -7.29 -11.82
N LEU A 128 4.03 -7.41 -10.48
CA LEU A 128 4.36 -6.31 -9.55
C LEU A 128 5.80 -5.83 -9.74
N VAL A 129 6.75 -6.75 -9.87
CA VAL A 129 8.16 -6.40 -10.12
C VAL A 129 8.28 -5.64 -11.44
N SER A 130 7.70 -6.15 -12.52
CA SER A 130 7.71 -5.50 -13.83
C SER A 130 7.05 -4.12 -13.85
N TYR A 131 5.92 -3.96 -13.13
CA TYR A 131 5.26 -2.66 -12.99
C TYR A 131 6.15 -1.63 -12.29
N ILE A 132 6.71 -1.98 -11.13
CA ILE A 132 7.55 -1.08 -10.35
C ILE A 132 8.87 -0.79 -11.08
N ASP A 133 9.48 -1.77 -11.73
CA ASP A 133 10.72 -1.57 -12.52
C ASP A 133 10.49 -0.60 -13.68
N ARG A 134 9.34 -0.69 -14.38
CA ARG A 134 8.98 0.28 -15.44
C ARG A 134 8.77 1.69 -14.89
N ARG A 135 8.11 1.83 -13.74
CA ARG A 135 7.97 3.13 -13.05
C ARG A 135 9.32 3.67 -12.60
N CYS A 136 10.20 2.83 -12.09
CA CYS A 136 11.56 3.17 -11.70
C CYS A 136 12.39 3.67 -12.89
N ALA A 137 12.32 2.98 -14.04
CA ALA A 137 13.00 3.40 -15.26
C ALA A 137 12.52 4.77 -15.75
N ALA A 138 11.20 5.02 -15.73
CA ALA A 138 10.64 6.33 -16.06
C ALA A 138 11.04 7.42 -15.05
N TYR A 139 11.11 7.07 -13.76
CA TYR A 139 11.51 7.95 -12.66
C TYR A 139 12.96 8.44 -12.77
N GLN A 140 13.86 7.72 -13.45
CA GLN A 140 15.28 8.10 -13.55
C GLN A 140 15.49 9.52 -14.10
N ARG A 141 14.62 9.98 -15.01
CA ARG A 141 14.67 11.38 -15.49
C ARG A 141 14.29 12.39 -14.42
N GLN A 142 13.29 12.08 -13.59
CA GLN A 142 12.91 12.93 -12.45
C GLN A 142 14.01 12.95 -11.38
N LEU A 143 14.67 11.81 -11.13
CA LEU A 143 15.79 11.73 -10.22
C LEU A 143 16.95 12.61 -10.69
N ALA A 144 17.38 12.45 -11.95
CA ALA A 144 18.44 13.29 -12.52
C ALA A 144 18.07 14.78 -12.45
N PHE A 145 16.84 15.12 -12.86
CA PHE A 145 16.34 16.49 -12.79
C PHE A 145 16.43 17.07 -11.37
N MET A 146 15.96 16.34 -10.36
CA MET A 146 15.96 16.82 -8.97
C MET A 146 17.38 16.88 -8.37
N LEU A 147 18.32 16.06 -8.83
CA LEU A 147 19.72 16.15 -8.39
C LEU A 147 20.46 17.35 -8.99
N ASP A 148 20.07 17.77 -10.20
CA ASP A 148 20.70 18.87 -10.93
C ASP A 148 19.96 20.22 -10.77
N ALA A 149 18.71 20.20 -10.30
CA ALA A 149 17.86 21.39 -10.21
C ALA A 149 18.34 22.37 -9.11
N PRO A 150 18.26 23.69 -9.38
CA PRO A 150 18.50 24.71 -8.35
C PRO A 150 17.38 24.71 -7.29
N ASP A 151 17.64 25.36 -6.16
CA ASP A 151 16.63 25.60 -5.13
C ASP A 151 15.41 26.34 -5.71
N ILE A 152 14.21 25.91 -5.28
CA ILE A 152 12.94 26.48 -5.70
C ILE A 152 12.79 27.90 -5.14
N ASN A 153 12.39 28.84 -5.99
CA ASN A 153 12.02 30.20 -5.66
C ASN A 153 10.87 30.68 -6.57
N GLU A 154 10.33 31.86 -6.28
CA GLU A 154 9.18 32.42 -7.00
C GLU A 154 9.40 32.55 -8.52
N ASN A 155 10.65 32.72 -8.97
CA ASN A 155 10.97 32.93 -10.39
C ASN A 155 11.12 31.62 -11.17
N ASN A 156 11.48 30.50 -10.52
CA ASN A 156 11.74 29.22 -11.20
C ASN A 156 10.72 28.11 -10.84
N GLN A 157 9.85 28.30 -9.85
CA GLN A 157 8.95 27.24 -9.35
C GLN A 157 8.11 26.58 -10.46
N ASN A 158 7.52 27.37 -11.37
CA ASN A 158 6.63 26.85 -12.40
C ASN A 158 7.41 26.03 -13.43
N GLU A 159 8.59 26.51 -13.83
CA GLU A 159 9.50 25.80 -14.73
C GLU A 159 9.97 24.49 -14.09
N LEU A 160 10.32 24.52 -12.80
CA LEU A 160 10.80 23.35 -12.07
C LEU A 160 9.69 22.29 -11.88
N ILE A 161 8.47 22.71 -11.53
CA ILE A 161 7.30 21.81 -11.42
C ILE A 161 6.99 21.17 -12.78
N SER A 162 6.97 21.97 -13.84
CA SER A 162 6.82 21.48 -15.22
C SER A 162 7.89 20.47 -15.59
N GLY A 163 9.17 20.84 -15.41
CA GLY A 163 10.31 20.01 -15.73
C GLY A 163 10.33 18.69 -14.97
N TYR A 164 9.82 18.70 -13.74
CA TYR A 164 9.72 17.50 -12.91
C TYR A 164 8.58 16.56 -13.34
N TYR A 165 7.36 17.05 -13.58
CA TYR A 165 6.19 16.18 -13.81
C TYR A 165 5.86 15.90 -15.28
N LEU A 166 6.18 16.79 -16.21
CA LEU A 166 5.92 16.56 -17.63
C LEU A 166 6.59 15.29 -18.19
N PRO A 167 7.84 14.93 -17.82
CA PRO A 167 8.51 13.75 -18.37
C PRO A 167 7.84 12.42 -18.04
N VAL A 168 7.02 12.37 -16.98
CA VAL A 168 6.39 11.13 -16.52
C VAL A 168 4.93 10.99 -16.91
N LEU A 169 4.32 12.06 -17.42
CA LEU A 169 2.90 12.08 -17.79
C LEU A 169 2.54 11.02 -18.84
N ASP A 170 3.43 10.77 -19.80
CA ASP A 170 3.23 9.79 -20.86
C ASP A 170 3.27 8.33 -20.35
N PHE A 171 3.78 8.10 -19.14
CA PHE A 171 3.83 6.79 -18.49
C PHE A 171 2.61 6.52 -17.59
N THR A 172 1.67 7.45 -17.56
CA THR A 172 0.39 7.28 -16.85
C THR A 172 -0.66 6.65 -17.74
N LEU A 173 -1.70 6.08 -17.13
CA LEU A 173 -2.86 5.54 -17.85
C LEU A 173 -4.02 6.55 -17.92
N LEU A 174 -3.73 7.84 -17.76
CA LEU A 174 -4.69 8.93 -18.01
C LEU A 174 -5.16 8.90 -19.47
N SER A 175 -6.35 9.45 -19.72
CA SER A 175 -6.91 9.57 -21.07
C SER A 175 -6.17 10.67 -21.79
N GLU A 176 -6.19 10.68 -23.13
CA GLU A 176 -5.51 11.74 -23.88
C GLU A 176 -6.06 13.13 -23.56
N GLN A 177 -7.36 13.23 -23.24
CA GLN A 177 -7.96 14.46 -22.73
C GLN A 177 -7.42 14.84 -21.35
N GLU A 178 -7.35 13.90 -20.41
CA GLU A 178 -6.80 14.13 -19.06
C GLU A 178 -5.34 14.55 -19.12
N LYS A 179 -4.52 13.85 -19.93
CA LYS A 179 -3.12 14.23 -20.17
C LYS A 179 -3.00 15.63 -20.74
N THR A 180 -3.86 15.99 -21.69
CA THR A 180 -3.87 17.34 -22.27
C THR A 180 -4.16 18.41 -21.21
N LEU A 181 -5.16 18.19 -20.36
CA LEU A 181 -5.51 19.09 -19.27
C LEU A 181 -4.37 19.23 -18.25
N VAL A 182 -3.81 18.11 -17.79
CA VAL A 182 -2.66 18.09 -16.86
C VAL A 182 -1.45 18.79 -17.46
N LYS A 183 -1.13 18.50 -18.73
CA LYS A 183 0.00 19.11 -19.44
C LYS A 183 -0.16 20.62 -19.58
N ASN A 184 -1.36 21.09 -19.91
CA ASN A 184 -1.64 22.52 -20.05
C ASN A 184 -1.53 23.23 -18.70
N TRP A 185 -2.06 22.62 -17.63
CA TRP A 185 -1.93 23.15 -16.28
C TRP A 185 -0.48 23.18 -15.80
N LEU A 186 0.29 22.11 -15.99
CA LEU A 186 1.71 22.07 -15.58
C LEU A 186 2.53 23.18 -16.24
N LYS A 187 2.28 23.46 -17.53
CA LYS A 187 2.98 24.51 -18.29
C LYS A 187 2.64 25.93 -17.86
N SER A 188 1.44 26.14 -17.32
CA SER A 188 0.97 27.44 -16.88
C SER A 188 0.04 27.26 -15.68
N PRO A 189 0.60 26.94 -14.49
CA PRO A 189 -0.21 26.69 -13.31
C PRO A 189 -1.06 27.91 -12.98
N SER A 190 -2.36 27.69 -12.80
CA SER A 190 -3.29 28.72 -12.35
C SER A 190 -3.95 28.29 -11.04
N GLU A 191 -4.21 29.26 -10.16
CA GLU A 191 -5.00 29.06 -8.94
C GLU A 191 -6.49 28.77 -9.26
N PHE A 192 -6.97 29.21 -10.43
CA PHE A 192 -8.34 29.02 -10.88
C PHE A 192 -8.38 28.03 -12.05
N ALA A 193 -8.12 26.76 -11.75
CA ALA A 193 -8.26 25.69 -12.72
C ALA A 193 -9.75 25.39 -12.98
N SER A 194 -10.10 24.93 -14.18
CA SER A 194 -11.45 24.42 -14.42
C SER A 194 -11.69 23.13 -13.61
N GLN A 195 -12.93 22.82 -13.27
CA GLN A 195 -13.29 21.57 -12.59
C GLN A 195 -12.76 20.34 -13.33
N GLU A 196 -12.79 20.34 -14.67
CA GLU A 196 -12.23 19.27 -15.49
C GLU A 196 -10.71 19.13 -15.31
N THR A 197 -10.00 20.26 -15.23
CA THR A 197 -8.54 20.28 -15.01
C THR A 197 -8.19 19.79 -13.62
N GLU A 198 -8.91 20.24 -12.59
CA GLU A 198 -8.75 19.77 -11.22
C GLU A 198 -8.98 18.25 -11.13
N GLN A 199 -10.04 17.74 -11.76
CA GLN A 199 -10.32 16.32 -11.81
C GLN A 199 -9.20 15.54 -12.52
N ALA A 200 -8.68 16.05 -13.64
CA ALA A 200 -7.56 15.43 -14.34
C ALA A 200 -6.26 15.41 -13.50
N MET A 201 -5.98 16.49 -12.76
CA MET A 201 -4.85 16.57 -11.82
C MET A 201 -4.99 15.58 -10.66
N LEU A 202 -6.20 15.42 -10.12
CA LEU A 202 -6.47 14.40 -9.10
C LEU A 202 -6.32 12.98 -9.67
N CYS A 203 -6.75 12.75 -10.91
CA CYS A 203 -6.52 11.47 -11.59
C CYS A 203 -5.03 11.20 -11.79
N PHE A 204 -4.24 12.21 -12.15
CA PHE A 204 -2.78 12.11 -12.21
C PHE A 204 -2.18 11.74 -10.85
N TYR A 205 -2.64 12.39 -9.78
CA TYR A 205 -2.20 12.09 -8.41
C TYR A 205 -2.52 10.66 -7.98
N HIS A 206 -3.61 10.08 -8.49
CA HIS A 206 -4.06 8.73 -8.15
C HIS A 206 -3.70 7.62 -9.16
N ASP A 207 -3.02 7.97 -10.25
CA ASP A 207 -2.63 7.03 -11.32
C ASP A 207 -1.77 5.86 -10.81
N PHE A 208 -0.82 6.13 -9.91
CA PHE A 208 0.00 5.09 -9.29
C PHE A 208 -0.87 4.10 -8.51
N TRP A 209 -1.81 4.60 -7.69
CA TRP A 209 -2.65 3.74 -6.84
C TRP A 209 -3.59 2.87 -7.66
N LEU A 210 -4.22 3.44 -8.70
CA LEU A 210 -5.09 2.68 -9.61
C LEU A 210 -4.30 1.61 -10.38
N SER A 211 -3.08 1.93 -10.82
CA SER A 211 -2.19 0.96 -11.48
C SER A 211 -1.70 -0.14 -10.54
N LEU A 212 -1.38 0.20 -9.28
CA LEU A 212 -0.97 -0.77 -8.29
C LEU A 212 -2.12 -1.71 -7.92
N MET A 213 -3.33 -1.17 -7.74
CA MET A 213 -4.54 -1.97 -7.51
C MET A 213 -4.79 -2.96 -8.66
N SER A 214 -4.65 -2.54 -9.92
CA SER A 214 -4.87 -3.43 -11.06
C SER A 214 -3.82 -4.52 -11.21
N VAL A 215 -2.56 -4.22 -10.89
CA VAL A 215 -1.49 -5.21 -10.83
C VAL A 215 -1.74 -6.24 -9.72
N ILE A 216 -2.22 -5.80 -8.55
CA ILE A 216 -2.59 -6.68 -7.44
C ILE A 216 -3.78 -7.57 -7.81
N ASP A 217 -4.83 -6.98 -8.41
CA ASP A 217 -5.99 -7.71 -8.92
C ASP A 217 -5.54 -8.83 -9.88
N ALA A 218 -4.73 -8.48 -10.89
CA ALA A 218 -4.23 -9.44 -11.88
C ALA A 218 -3.44 -10.60 -11.23
N MET A 219 -2.55 -10.28 -10.29
CA MET A 219 -1.77 -11.29 -9.58
C MET A 219 -2.62 -12.24 -8.75
N PHE A 220 -3.58 -11.72 -7.97
CA PHE A 220 -4.43 -12.56 -7.14
C PHE A 220 -5.42 -13.38 -7.95
N LEU A 221 -5.99 -12.82 -9.02
CA LEU A 221 -6.87 -13.57 -9.90
C LEU A 221 -6.13 -14.72 -10.60
N GLU A 222 -4.90 -14.49 -11.10
CA GLU A 222 -4.07 -15.56 -11.67
C GLU A 222 -3.76 -16.65 -10.63
N ASP A 223 -3.50 -16.27 -9.38
CA ASP A 223 -3.23 -17.22 -8.29
C ASP A 223 -4.47 -18.02 -7.90
N TRP A 224 -5.63 -17.37 -7.78
CA TRP A 224 -6.91 -18.01 -7.44
C TRP A 224 -7.35 -18.99 -8.53
N ASP A 225 -7.18 -18.64 -9.80
CA ASP A 225 -7.50 -19.53 -10.94
C ASP A 225 -6.66 -20.82 -10.92
N LYS A 226 -5.41 -20.76 -10.43
CA LYS A 226 -4.50 -21.93 -10.36
C LYS A 226 -4.82 -22.89 -9.22
N HIS A 227 -5.31 -22.38 -8.09
CA HIS A 227 -5.40 -23.16 -6.85
C HIS A 227 -6.81 -23.65 -6.51
N TYR A 228 -7.83 -23.39 -7.35
CA TYR A 228 -9.22 -23.87 -7.19
C TYR A 228 -9.71 -23.80 -5.73
N GLU A 229 -9.65 -22.61 -5.14
CA GLU A 229 -10.13 -22.38 -3.76
C GLU A 229 -11.62 -22.00 -3.74
N GLU A 230 -12.24 -22.07 -2.55
CA GLU A 230 -13.68 -21.90 -2.30
C GLU A 230 -14.25 -20.57 -2.83
N TYR A 231 -13.41 -19.54 -3.00
CA TYR A 231 -13.71 -18.37 -3.83
C TYR A 231 -13.18 -18.59 -5.25
N THR A 232 -13.98 -19.19 -6.11
CA THR A 232 -13.74 -19.08 -7.56
C THR A 232 -14.08 -17.65 -7.98
N PRO A 233 -13.17 -16.89 -8.62
CA PRO A 233 -13.50 -15.55 -9.07
C PRO A 233 -14.69 -15.62 -10.01
N SER A 234 -15.74 -14.84 -9.72
CA SER A 234 -16.87 -14.76 -10.64
C SER A 234 -16.41 -14.32 -12.04
N VAL A 235 -17.13 -14.71 -13.09
CA VAL A 235 -16.87 -14.22 -14.47
C VAL A 235 -16.75 -12.69 -14.53
N TYR A 236 -17.50 -12.00 -13.66
CA TYR A 236 -17.42 -10.55 -13.51
C TYR A 236 -16.10 -10.05 -12.90
N ALA A 237 -15.48 -10.79 -11.98
CA ALA A 237 -14.17 -10.44 -11.42
C ALA A 237 -13.06 -10.57 -12.47
N GLN A 238 -13.17 -11.56 -13.37
CA GLN A 238 -12.27 -11.72 -14.50
C GLN A 238 -12.39 -10.58 -15.52
N GLN A 239 -13.55 -9.91 -15.62
CA GLN A 239 -13.76 -8.82 -16.56
C GLN A 239 -13.37 -7.44 -15.99
N TYR A 240 -13.58 -7.20 -14.69
CA TYR A 240 -13.47 -5.87 -14.08
C TYR A 240 -12.44 -5.76 -12.95
N GLY A 241 -11.84 -6.87 -12.52
CA GLY A 241 -11.03 -6.94 -11.30
C GLY A 241 -11.89 -6.88 -10.04
N VAL A 242 -11.37 -7.36 -8.91
CA VAL A 242 -12.09 -7.34 -7.63
C VAL A 242 -12.31 -5.90 -7.18
N PHE A 243 -11.31 -5.01 -7.31
CA PHE A 243 -11.49 -3.59 -6.99
C PHE A 243 -12.58 -2.93 -7.85
N GLY A 244 -12.65 -3.26 -9.14
CA GLY A 244 -13.72 -2.77 -10.02
C GLY A 244 -15.11 -3.19 -9.55
N LEU A 245 -15.25 -4.45 -9.10
CA LEU A 245 -16.51 -4.92 -8.50
C LEU A 245 -16.85 -4.20 -7.20
N VAL A 246 -15.85 -3.87 -6.37
CA VAL A 246 -16.05 -3.06 -5.15
C VAL A 246 -16.55 -1.68 -5.52
N PHE A 247 -15.94 -0.99 -6.49
CA PHE A 247 -16.32 0.37 -6.85
C PHE A 247 -17.76 0.50 -7.35
N ASN A 248 -18.29 -0.55 -7.98
CA ASN A 248 -19.67 -0.60 -8.48
C ASN A 248 -20.76 -0.67 -7.39
N ARG A 249 -20.38 -0.91 -6.14
CA ARG A 249 -21.34 -1.13 -5.05
C ARG A 249 -21.93 0.16 -4.51
N GLU A 250 -23.13 0.05 -3.94
CA GLU A 250 -23.94 1.17 -3.45
C GLU A 250 -23.52 1.67 -2.06
N GLU A 251 -22.79 0.87 -1.28
CA GLU A 251 -22.37 1.29 0.05
C GLU A 251 -21.57 2.62 0.02
N ARG A 252 -21.76 3.44 1.06
CA ARG A 252 -21.20 4.79 1.12
C ARG A 252 -19.66 4.84 1.17
N THR A 253 -19.05 3.88 1.84
CA THR A 253 -17.60 3.84 2.11
C THR A 253 -16.96 2.75 1.28
N PHE A 254 -15.69 2.90 0.89
CA PHE A 254 -14.97 1.90 0.12
C PHE A 254 -14.85 0.57 0.87
N LEU A 255 -14.58 0.62 2.18
CA LEU A 255 -14.52 -0.57 3.02
C LEU A 255 -15.92 -1.20 3.20
N GLY A 256 -16.97 -0.37 3.31
CA GLY A 256 -18.36 -0.83 3.29
C GLY A 256 -18.72 -1.56 2.00
N LYS A 257 -18.33 -1.00 0.85
CA LYS A 257 -18.50 -1.61 -0.48
C LYS A 257 -17.80 -2.97 -0.57
N PHE A 258 -16.59 -3.07 0.00
CA PHE A 258 -15.86 -4.34 0.04
C PHE A 258 -16.53 -5.39 0.92
N PHE A 259 -17.02 -5.02 2.11
CA PHE A 259 -17.80 -5.93 2.92
C PHE A 259 -19.13 -6.33 2.26
N GLY A 260 -19.74 -5.43 1.47
CA GLY A 260 -20.89 -5.74 0.61
C GLY A 260 -20.56 -6.80 -0.44
N LEU A 261 -19.39 -6.69 -1.08
CA LEU A 261 -18.90 -7.71 -2.00
C LEU A 261 -18.69 -9.06 -1.31
N ILE A 262 -18.01 -9.10 -0.15
CA ILE A 262 -17.79 -10.33 0.62
C ILE A 262 -19.13 -10.97 1.00
N LYS A 263 -20.09 -10.16 1.48
CA LYS A 263 -21.44 -10.61 1.86
C LYS A 263 -22.11 -11.38 0.73
N GLU A 264 -22.04 -10.85 -0.49
CA GLU A 264 -22.67 -11.46 -1.65
C GLU A 264 -21.93 -12.72 -2.13
N GLN A 265 -20.60 -12.66 -2.21
CA GLN A 265 -19.81 -13.79 -2.70
C GLN A 265 -19.80 -14.98 -1.73
N THR A 266 -19.92 -14.74 -0.42
CA THR A 266 -20.02 -15.81 0.59
C THR A 266 -21.46 -16.25 0.89
N ASN A 267 -22.46 -15.60 0.28
CA ASN A 267 -23.88 -15.78 0.62
C ASN A 267 -24.18 -15.66 2.12
N GLN A 268 -23.47 -14.76 2.81
CA GLN A 268 -23.66 -14.48 4.23
C GLN A 268 -24.48 -13.21 4.44
N THR A 269 -25.06 -13.06 5.63
CA THR A 269 -25.68 -11.81 6.08
C THR A 269 -24.65 -10.94 6.78
N TYR A 270 -24.91 -9.63 6.90
CA TYR A 270 -24.06 -8.76 7.73
C TYR A 270 -24.03 -9.17 9.21
N ALA A 271 -25.08 -9.84 9.69
CA ALA A 271 -25.11 -10.42 11.03
C ALA A 271 -24.09 -11.56 11.17
N GLN A 272 -24.03 -12.47 10.19
CA GLN A 272 -23.04 -13.56 10.17
C GLN A 272 -21.61 -13.02 10.01
N LEU A 273 -21.39 -12.09 9.07
CA LEU A 273 -20.06 -11.47 8.92
C LEU A 273 -19.59 -10.77 10.19
N SER A 274 -20.50 -10.18 10.98
CA SER A 274 -20.11 -9.52 12.23
C SER A 274 -19.53 -10.48 13.28
N GLU A 275 -19.86 -11.78 13.21
CA GLU A 275 -19.39 -12.79 14.16
C GLU A 275 -17.86 -12.99 14.10
N TYR A 276 -17.23 -12.63 12.97
CA TYR A 276 -15.77 -12.64 12.80
C TYR A 276 -15.04 -11.45 13.42
N VAL A 277 -15.77 -10.41 13.84
CA VAL A 277 -15.17 -9.26 14.52
C VAL A 277 -14.66 -9.70 15.90
N ALA A 278 -13.34 -9.67 16.07
CA ALA A 278 -12.72 -9.92 17.36
C ALA A 278 -13.02 -8.77 18.33
N LEU A 279 -13.50 -9.11 19.52
CA LEU A 279 -13.70 -8.16 20.61
C LEU A 279 -12.62 -8.38 21.68
N PRO A 280 -12.02 -7.32 22.23
CA PRO A 280 -11.26 -7.44 23.46
C PRO A 280 -12.17 -8.03 24.56
N PHE A 281 -11.66 -8.97 25.36
CA PHE A 281 -12.42 -9.61 26.46
C PHE A 281 -13.15 -8.58 27.35
N SER A 282 -12.57 -7.41 27.55
CA SER A 282 -13.12 -6.36 28.42
C SER A 282 -14.32 -5.56 27.86
N GLU A 283 -14.62 -5.61 26.56
CA GLU A 283 -15.63 -4.68 25.98
C GLU A 283 -17.07 -5.14 26.16
N HIS A 284 -17.35 -6.45 26.12
CA HIS A 284 -18.71 -6.97 26.19
C HIS A 284 -19.12 -7.42 27.61
N GLU A 285 -18.18 -7.88 28.43
CA GLU A 285 -18.44 -8.31 29.81
C GLU A 285 -18.70 -7.14 30.78
N ARG A 286 -18.07 -5.97 30.57
CA ARG A 286 -18.16 -4.83 31.49
C ARG A 286 -19.51 -4.11 31.50
N ASN A 287 -20.29 -4.24 30.43
CA ASN A 287 -21.53 -3.48 30.23
C ASN A 287 -22.80 -4.36 30.24
N GLY A 288 -22.67 -5.66 30.49
CA GLY A 288 -23.81 -6.60 30.46
C GLY A 288 -24.44 -6.78 29.08
N LEU A 289 -23.73 -6.41 28.00
CA LEU A 289 -24.21 -6.53 26.63
C LEU A 289 -23.89 -7.91 26.05
N LEU A 290 -24.77 -8.44 25.20
CA LEU A 290 -24.47 -9.68 24.48
C LEU A 290 -23.33 -9.44 23.49
N LYS A 291 -22.36 -10.35 23.45
CA LYS A 291 -21.21 -10.32 22.54
C LYS A 291 -21.63 -10.01 21.10
N ARG A 292 -22.70 -10.67 20.63
CA ARG A 292 -23.25 -10.52 19.28
C ARG A 292 -23.69 -9.08 18.98
N ASP A 293 -24.31 -8.40 19.94
CA ASP A 293 -24.78 -7.02 19.75
C ASP A 293 -23.60 -6.06 19.59
N VAL A 294 -22.55 -6.26 20.38
CA VAL A 294 -21.31 -5.47 20.30
C VAL A 294 -20.58 -5.72 18.99
N GLN A 295 -20.50 -6.97 18.54
CA GLN A 295 -19.94 -7.35 17.23
C GLN A 295 -20.71 -6.70 16.08
N GLN A 296 -22.04 -6.80 16.09
CA GLN A 296 -22.89 -6.18 15.06
C GLN A 296 -22.78 -4.66 15.05
N ALA A 297 -22.77 -4.03 16.22
CA ALA A 297 -22.58 -2.58 16.34
C ALA A 297 -21.23 -2.18 15.75
N ARG A 298 -20.13 -2.83 16.17
CA ARG A 298 -18.78 -2.55 15.68
C ARG A 298 -18.67 -2.72 14.16
N PHE A 299 -19.19 -3.82 13.63
CA PHE A 299 -19.16 -4.09 12.20
C PHE A 299 -20.00 -3.07 11.40
N LYS A 300 -21.15 -2.64 11.96
CA LYS A 300 -21.94 -1.55 11.39
C LYS A 300 -21.18 -0.23 11.37
N GLU A 301 -20.40 0.08 12.42
CA GLU A 301 -19.56 1.28 12.45
C GLU A 301 -18.46 1.25 11.40
N TRP A 302 -17.82 0.09 11.17
CA TRP A 302 -16.81 -0.08 10.13
C TRP A 302 -17.40 0.15 8.74
N ARG A 303 -18.55 -0.49 8.44
CA ARG A 303 -19.21 -0.34 7.14
C ARG A 303 -19.72 1.08 6.88
N SER A 304 -20.16 1.80 7.92
CA SER A 304 -20.64 3.18 7.76
C SER A 304 -19.52 4.22 7.76
N GLY A 305 -18.27 3.82 8.04
CA GLY A 305 -17.14 4.73 8.21
C GLY A 305 -17.17 5.53 9.51
N LYS A 306 -18.05 5.19 10.47
CA LYS A 306 -18.08 5.84 11.79
C LYS A 306 -16.80 5.54 12.58
N SER A 307 -16.22 4.36 12.41
CA SER A 307 -14.91 4.01 12.95
C SER A 307 -14.14 3.17 11.93
N LEU A 308 -12.83 3.40 11.80
CA LEU A 308 -11.98 2.59 10.93
C LEU A 308 -11.33 1.47 11.75
N PRO A 309 -11.41 0.19 11.31
CA PRO A 309 -10.68 -0.88 11.97
C PRO A 309 -9.16 -0.64 11.89
N SER A 310 -8.42 -1.17 12.87
CA SER A 310 -6.95 -1.26 12.76
C SER A 310 -6.57 -2.38 11.78
N VAL A 311 -5.31 -2.36 11.31
CA VAL A 311 -4.75 -3.45 10.48
C VAL A 311 -4.84 -4.79 11.22
N GLU A 312 -4.56 -4.80 12.53
CA GLU A 312 -4.67 -5.98 13.39
C GLU A 312 -6.12 -6.48 13.50
N ALA A 313 -7.09 -5.58 13.63
CA ALA A 313 -8.50 -5.93 13.69
C ALA A 313 -9.00 -6.55 12.37
N LEU A 314 -8.58 -6.00 11.21
CA LEU A 314 -8.87 -6.59 9.90
C LEU A 314 -8.17 -7.94 9.71
N SER A 315 -6.89 -8.04 10.08
CA SER A 315 -6.15 -9.30 9.97
C SER A 315 -6.80 -10.41 10.82
N THR A 316 -7.24 -10.08 12.03
CA THR A 316 -7.96 -11.03 12.90
C THR A 316 -9.33 -11.37 12.33
N PHE A 317 -10.03 -10.40 11.74
CA PHE A 317 -11.32 -10.64 11.07
C PHE A 317 -11.19 -11.68 9.95
N PHE A 318 -10.23 -11.52 9.04
CA PHE A 318 -10.02 -12.48 7.94
C PHE A 318 -9.45 -13.82 8.42
N ALA A 319 -8.65 -13.83 9.50
CA ALA A 319 -8.24 -15.09 10.12
C ALA A 319 -9.44 -15.85 10.73
N ASN A 320 -10.40 -15.15 11.34
CA ASN A 320 -11.60 -15.74 11.92
C ASN A 320 -12.60 -16.23 10.87
N MET A 321 -12.56 -15.68 9.65
CA MET A 321 -13.36 -16.18 8.52
C MET A 321 -12.89 -17.56 8.03
N ASP A 322 -11.72 -18.02 8.46
CA ASP A 322 -11.08 -19.27 8.01
C ASP A 322 -10.99 -19.38 6.48
N ALA A 323 -10.79 -18.23 5.81
CA ALA A 323 -10.70 -18.14 4.35
C ALA A 323 -9.38 -18.71 3.78
N GLY A 324 -8.71 -19.60 4.51
CA GLY A 324 -7.45 -20.23 4.09
C GLY A 324 -6.40 -19.22 3.60
N ARG A 325 -5.82 -19.52 2.43
CA ARG A 325 -4.80 -18.69 1.77
C ARG A 325 -5.36 -17.32 1.34
N GLN A 326 -6.60 -17.28 0.86
CA GLN A 326 -7.30 -16.07 0.42
C GLN A 326 -7.51 -15.04 1.53
N GLY A 327 -7.45 -15.43 2.80
CA GLY A 327 -7.56 -14.48 3.92
C GLY A 327 -6.53 -13.35 3.88
N VAL A 328 -5.31 -13.62 3.39
CA VAL A 328 -4.25 -12.60 3.23
C VAL A 328 -4.56 -11.67 2.05
N ASP A 329 -5.06 -12.21 0.95
CA ASP A 329 -5.40 -11.43 -0.24
C ASP A 329 -6.59 -10.50 0.06
N LEU A 330 -7.62 -11.01 0.73
CA LEU A 330 -8.77 -10.24 1.20
C LEU A 330 -8.35 -9.14 2.18
N LEU A 331 -7.37 -9.39 3.05
CA LEU A 331 -6.79 -8.36 3.90
C LEU A 331 -6.17 -7.24 3.04
N ILE A 332 -5.43 -7.57 1.99
CA ILE A 332 -4.80 -6.56 1.12
C ILE A 332 -5.87 -5.68 0.45
N TYR A 333 -6.93 -6.28 -0.12
CA TYR A 333 -8.08 -5.51 -0.63
C TYR A 333 -8.68 -4.59 0.44
N ALA A 334 -8.93 -5.12 1.66
CA ALA A 334 -9.48 -4.35 2.76
C ALA A 334 -8.58 -3.17 3.17
N LEU A 335 -7.25 -3.35 3.14
CA LEU A 335 -6.30 -2.29 3.49
C LEU A 335 -6.35 -1.12 2.49
N PHE A 336 -6.47 -1.41 1.20
CA PHE A 336 -6.67 -0.38 0.17
C PHE A 336 -7.99 0.37 0.39
N MET A 337 -9.09 -0.35 0.61
CA MET A 337 -10.40 0.27 0.80
C MET A 337 -10.47 1.11 2.07
N ARG A 338 -9.89 0.59 3.17
CA ARG A 338 -9.68 1.34 4.41
C ARG A 338 -8.82 2.59 4.19
N ALA A 339 -7.77 2.49 3.38
CA ALA A 339 -6.88 3.63 3.10
C ALA A 339 -7.62 4.74 2.35
N LEU A 340 -8.45 4.39 1.37
CA LEU A 340 -9.31 5.36 0.67
C LEU A 340 -10.31 6.03 1.62
N ASP A 341 -10.97 5.27 2.50
CA ASP A 341 -11.87 5.84 3.50
C ASP A 341 -11.16 6.74 4.51
N LYS A 342 -9.91 6.42 4.86
CA LYS A 342 -9.07 7.26 5.74
C LYS A 342 -8.70 8.59 5.10
N VAL A 343 -8.44 8.62 3.79
CA VAL A 343 -8.20 9.87 3.06
C VAL A 343 -9.47 10.74 3.09
N GLY A 344 -10.65 10.11 3.02
CA GLY A 344 -11.93 10.74 3.37
C GLY A 344 -12.34 11.91 2.45
N SER A 345 -11.74 12.01 1.27
CA SER A 345 -11.95 13.15 0.37
C SER A 345 -13.20 12.97 -0.51
N SER A 346 -13.94 14.07 -0.71
CA SER A 346 -15.16 14.11 -1.50
C SER A 346 -14.96 13.81 -2.99
N PHE A 347 -13.73 13.96 -3.51
CA PHE A 347 -13.42 13.69 -4.92
C PHE A 347 -13.11 12.21 -5.22
N LEU A 348 -12.80 11.40 -4.21
CA LEU A 348 -12.39 10.00 -4.43
C LEU A 348 -13.46 9.17 -5.15
N PRO A 349 -14.77 9.31 -4.85
CA PRO A 349 -15.81 8.57 -5.58
C PRO A 349 -15.80 8.82 -7.09
N ASP A 350 -15.35 9.98 -7.57
CA ASP A 350 -15.28 10.31 -9.01
C ASP A 350 -14.03 9.74 -9.70
N ILE A 351 -13.04 9.35 -8.90
CA ILE A 351 -11.78 8.74 -9.35
C ILE A 351 -11.91 7.22 -9.30
N TYR A 352 -12.37 6.66 -8.18
CA TYR A 352 -12.47 5.23 -7.97
C TYR A 352 -13.83 4.69 -8.42
N THR A 353 -14.06 4.77 -9.73
CA THR A 353 -15.23 4.22 -10.41
C THR A 353 -14.85 2.96 -11.21
N THR A 354 -15.82 2.06 -11.41
CA THR A 354 -15.63 0.86 -12.22
C THR A 354 -15.16 1.19 -13.64
N SER A 355 -15.77 2.21 -14.28
CA SER A 355 -15.45 2.60 -15.65
C SER A 355 -14.02 3.13 -15.78
N ARG A 356 -13.57 3.95 -14.83
CA ARG A 356 -12.19 4.46 -14.83
C ARG A 356 -11.21 3.34 -14.53
N TYR A 357 -11.51 2.51 -13.54
CA TYR A 357 -10.65 1.41 -13.13
C TYR A 357 -10.46 0.35 -14.23
N GLN A 358 -11.50 0.10 -15.04
CA GLN A 358 -11.45 -0.87 -16.14
C GLN A 358 -10.27 -0.62 -17.10
N ARG A 359 -9.96 0.64 -17.41
CA ARG A 359 -8.79 1.01 -18.23
C ARG A 359 -7.46 0.54 -17.61
N TYR A 360 -7.34 0.61 -16.29
CA TYR A 360 -6.15 0.15 -15.57
C TYR A 360 -6.12 -1.38 -15.52
N PHE A 361 -7.25 -2.02 -15.23
CA PHE A 361 -7.35 -3.47 -15.18
C PHE A 361 -6.99 -4.11 -16.53
N GLN A 362 -7.61 -3.67 -17.63
CA GLN A 362 -7.33 -4.17 -18.98
C GLN A 362 -5.87 -3.98 -19.44
N HIS A 363 -5.16 -3.01 -18.88
CA HIS A 363 -3.75 -2.80 -19.21
C HIS A 363 -2.83 -3.88 -18.60
N TYR A 364 -3.17 -4.40 -17.41
CA TYR A 364 -2.31 -5.35 -16.68
C TYR A 364 -2.88 -6.78 -16.61
N ALA A 365 -4.19 -6.96 -16.84
CA ALA A 365 -4.89 -8.23 -16.96
C ALA A 365 -5.65 -8.30 -18.30
N PRO A 366 -4.94 -8.47 -19.43
CA PRO A 366 -5.54 -8.50 -20.77
C PRO A 366 -6.30 -9.80 -21.08
#